data_AF-A0A920HP65-F1
#
_entry.id   AF-A0A920HP65-F1
#
_cell.length_a   1.000
_cell.length_b   1.000
_cell.length_c   1.000
_cell.angle_alpha   90.00
_cell.angle_beta   90.00
_cell.angle_gamma   90.00
#
_symmetry.space_group_name_H-M   'P 1'
#
loop_
_entity.id
_entity.type
_entity.pdbx_description
1 polymer ?
#
loop_
_entity_poly.entity_id
_entity_poly.type
_entity_poly.pdbx_seq_one_letter_code
_entity_poly.pdbx_strand_id
1 'polypeptide(L)'
;MSEKNSKTVDIKSSWDRTLSVLRAELGEATFRSWFKHIEFGELTEKKLVLYVPTKFMKDWIHTHYSDRILTILKKDNIPVSSIFLNYKSSKPQKNH
;
A
#
# COMPACT_ATOMS: atom_id res chain seq x y z
N MET A 1 4.06 21.59 -21.16
CA MET A 1 4.25 21.07 -19.79
C MET A 1 3.65 19.68 -19.68
N SER A 2 4.48 18.65 -19.81
CA SER A 2 4.32 17.28 -19.30
C SER A 2 5.58 16.53 -19.72
N GLU A 3 6.70 16.85 -19.08
CA GLU A 3 7.93 16.08 -19.20
C GLU A 3 7.66 14.71 -18.58
N LYS A 4 7.30 13.74 -19.44
CA LYS A 4 7.17 12.33 -19.10
C LYS A 4 8.58 11.79 -18.86
N ASN A 5 9.04 11.91 -17.62
CA ASN A 5 10.36 11.43 -17.24
C ASN A 5 10.47 9.91 -17.44
N SER A 6 11.50 9.56 -18.20
CA SER A 6 11.92 8.23 -18.59
C SER A 6 12.58 7.51 -17.39
N LYS A 7 12.24 6.23 -17.19
CA LYS A 7 13.02 5.22 -16.44
C LYS A 7 13.11 5.33 -14.90
N THR A 8 12.07 5.79 -14.21
CA THR A 8 11.87 5.42 -12.80
C THR A 8 10.58 4.62 -12.73
N VAL A 9 10.65 3.36 -12.30
CA VAL A 9 9.44 2.52 -12.14
C VAL A 9 8.47 3.30 -11.28
N ASP A 10 7.36 3.75 -11.86
CA ASP A 10 6.40 4.61 -11.17
C ASP A 10 5.66 3.73 -10.17
N ILE A 11 6.23 3.62 -8.98
CA ILE A 11 5.72 2.78 -7.90
C ILE A 11 4.26 3.10 -7.59
N LYS A 12 3.84 4.35 -7.81
CA LYS A 12 2.46 4.79 -7.66
C LYS A 12 1.54 4.07 -8.66
N SER A 13 1.96 3.92 -9.91
CA SER A 13 1.26 3.15 -10.95
C SER A 13 1.22 1.65 -10.62
N SER A 14 2.33 1.08 -10.13
CA SER A 14 2.35 -0.32 -9.68
C SER A 14 1.46 -0.55 -8.46
N TRP A 15 1.38 0.43 -7.56
CA TRP A 15 0.46 0.43 -6.42
C TRP A 15 -0.99 0.51 -6.89
N ASP A 16 -1.33 1.39 -7.83
CA ASP A 16 -2.68 1.50 -8.41
C ASP A 16 -3.14 0.19 -9.09
N ARG A 17 -2.22 -0.48 -9.80
CA ARG A 17 -2.44 -1.84 -10.30
C ARG A 17 -2.69 -2.84 -9.18
N THR A 18 -1.87 -2.79 -8.13
CA THR A 18 -2.03 -3.67 -6.95
C THR A 18 -3.40 -3.47 -6.32
N LEU A 19 -3.85 -2.22 -6.16
CA LEU A 19 -5.19 -1.89 -5.68
C LEU A 19 -6.29 -2.42 -6.61
N SER A 20 -6.12 -2.33 -7.92
CA SER A 20 -7.08 -2.85 -8.90
C SER A 20 -7.21 -4.38 -8.82
N VAL A 21 -6.09 -5.10 -8.68
CA VAL A 21 -6.09 -6.56 -8.48
C VAL A 21 -6.79 -6.91 -7.16
N LEU A 22 -6.43 -6.26 -6.06
CA LEU A 22 -7.05 -6.49 -4.76
C LEU A 22 -8.54 -6.16 -4.77
N ARG A 23 -8.96 -5.11 -5.48
CA ARG A 23 -10.37 -4.76 -5.66
C ARG A 23 -11.15 -5.85 -6.40
N ALA A 24 -10.55 -6.45 -7.43
CA ALA A 24 -11.16 -7.55 -8.16
C ALA A 24 -11.24 -8.83 -7.30
N GLU A 25 -10.24 -9.11 -6.47
CA GLU A 25 -10.20 -10.30 -5.60
C GLU A 25 -11.12 -10.18 -4.37
N LEU A 26 -11.12 -9.03 -3.72
CA LEU A 26 -11.84 -8.80 -2.46
C LEU A 26 -13.26 -8.28 -2.62
N GLY A 27 -13.56 -7.79 -3.82
CA GLY A 27 -14.77 -7.04 -4.09
C GLY A 27 -14.68 -5.58 -3.61
N GLU A 28 -15.56 -4.77 -4.17
CA GLU A 28 -15.53 -3.32 -3.99
C GLU A 28 -15.83 -2.88 -2.55
N ALA A 29 -16.68 -3.61 -1.83
CA ALA A 29 -17.03 -3.31 -0.44
C ALA A 29 -15.82 -3.46 0.50
N THR A 30 -15.14 -4.60 0.45
CA THR A 30 -13.93 -4.87 1.25
C THR A 30 -12.82 -3.89 0.88
N PHE A 31 -12.58 -3.68 -0.41
CA PHE A 31 -11.58 -2.72 -0.86
C PHE A 31 -11.83 -1.30 -0.32
N ARG A 32 -13.08 -0.83 -0.37
CA ARG A 32 -13.45 0.50 0.14
C ARG A 32 -13.36 0.63 1.66
N SER A 33 -13.52 -0.45 2.41
CA SER A 33 -13.42 -0.42 3.88
C SER A 33 -11.98 -0.51 4.38
N TRP A 34 -11.11 -1.25 3.68
CA TRP A 34 -9.73 -1.49 4.13
C TRP A 34 -8.71 -0.67 3.37
N PHE A 35 -8.71 -0.75 2.04
CA PHE A 35 -7.65 -0.20 1.18
C PHE A 35 -7.86 1.27 0.81
N LYS A 36 -9.11 1.73 0.70
CA LYS A 36 -9.42 3.13 0.37
C LYS A 36 -8.91 4.14 1.41
N HIS A 37 -8.79 3.72 2.67
CA HIS A 37 -8.25 4.55 3.75
C HIS A 37 -6.73 4.46 3.86
N ILE A 38 -6.08 3.62 3.05
CA ILE A 38 -4.63 3.50 3.00
C ILE A 38 -4.10 4.60 2.09
N GLU A 39 -3.18 5.40 2.61
CA GLU A 39 -2.42 6.34 1.80
C GLU A 39 -1.06 5.73 1.46
N PHE A 40 -0.74 5.73 0.17
CA PHE A 40 0.60 5.39 -0.28
C PHE A 40 1.58 6.48 0.18
N GLY A 41 2.64 6.09 0.87
CA GLY A 41 3.72 7.00 1.24
C GLY A 41 4.79 7.03 0.17
N GLU A 42 5.77 6.14 0.32
CA GLU A 42 6.94 6.07 -0.55
C GLU A 42 7.54 4.66 -0.54
N LEU A 43 8.44 4.39 -1.49
CA LEU A 43 9.23 3.16 -1.51
C LEU A 43 10.70 3.51 -1.30
N THR A 44 11.24 3.13 -0.15
CA THR A 44 12.62 3.43 0.25
C THR A 44 13.41 2.14 0.34
N GLU A 45 14.51 1.99 -0.40
CA GLU A 45 15.44 0.84 -0.28
C GLU A 45 14.74 -0.54 -0.17
N LYS A 46 13.70 -0.77 -0.98
CA LYS A 46 12.87 -2.01 -1.00
C LYS A 46 11.83 -2.14 0.13
N LYS A 47 11.54 -1.06 0.84
CA LYS A 47 10.51 -0.99 1.89
C LYS A 47 9.36 -0.11 1.41
N LEU A 48 8.19 -0.72 1.24
CA LEU A 48 6.98 0.01 0.87
C LEU A 48 6.37 0.65 2.10
N VAL A 49 6.35 1.97 2.19
CA VAL A 49 5.73 2.73 3.27
C VAL A 49 4.29 3.06 2.92
N LEU A 50 3.36 2.62 3.77
CA LEU A 50 1.93 2.86 3.65
C LEU A 50 1.42 3.48 4.95
N TYR A 51 0.47 4.41 4.86
CA TYR A 51 -0.17 5.02 6.00
C TYR A 51 -1.58 4.46 6.17
N VAL A 52 -1.89 3.99 7.39
CA VAL A 52 -3.21 3.48 7.74
C VAL A 52 -3.81 4.27 8.91
N PRO A 53 -5.14 4.25 9.07
CA PRO A 53 -5.80 4.98 10.16
C PRO A 53 -5.68 4.28 11.52
N THR A 54 -5.61 2.93 11.57
CA THR A 54 -5.63 2.18 12.84
C THR A 54 -4.61 1.03 12.87
N LYS A 55 -4.17 0.67 14.09
CA LYS A 55 -3.25 -0.45 14.32
C LYS A 55 -3.85 -1.80 13.95
N PHE A 56 -5.14 -2.02 14.20
CA PHE A 56 -5.83 -3.26 13.82
C PHE A 56 -5.83 -3.48 12.32
N MET A 57 -6.15 -2.43 11.53
CA MET A 57 -6.08 -2.52 10.07
C MET A 57 -4.66 -2.78 9.61
N LYS A 58 -3.66 -2.10 10.20
CA LYS A 58 -2.25 -2.39 9.92
C LYS A 58 -1.93 -3.87 10.12
N ASP A 59 -2.25 -4.44 11.28
CA ASP A 59 -1.87 -5.81 11.60
C ASP A 59 -2.57 -6.81 10.67
N TRP A 60 -3.87 -6.59 10.40
CA TRP A 60 -4.64 -7.41 9.47
C TRP A 60 -4.09 -7.34 8.04
N ILE A 61 -3.81 -6.14 7.52
CA ILE A 61 -3.21 -5.95 6.19
C ILE A 61 -1.80 -6.55 6.15
N HIS A 62 -1.00 -6.32 7.19
CA HIS A 62 0.36 -6.85 7.29
C HIS A 62 0.38 -8.37 7.41
N THR A 63 -0.62 -9.02 7.99
CA THR A 63 -0.61 -10.47 8.17
C THR A 63 -1.25 -11.18 6.97
N HIS A 64 -2.38 -10.67 6.46
CA HIS A 64 -3.13 -11.33 5.38
C HIS A 64 -2.72 -10.87 3.98
N TYR A 65 -2.30 -9.63 3.81
CA TYR A 65 -2.10 -9.02 2.49
C TYR A 65 -0.67 -8.62 2.19
N SER A 66 0.24 -8.66 3.16
CA SER A 66 1.64 -8.32 2.93
C SER A 66 2.25 -9.21 1.85
N ASP A 67 2.10 -10.53 1.95
CA ASP A 67 2.59 -11.47 0.96
C ASP A 67 1.96 -11.23 -0.43
N ARG A 68 0.64 -10.97 -0.46
CA ARG A 68 -0.09 -10.70 -1.70
C ARG A 68 0.41 -9.43 -2.40
N ILE A 69 0.56 -8.35 -1.63
CA ILE A 69 1.08 -7.07 -2.13
C ILE A 69 2.51 -7.24 -2.64
N LEU A 70 3.38 -7.93 -1.88
CA LEU A 70 4.76 -8.21 -2.31
C LEU A 70 4.78 -9.00 -3.62
N THR A 71 3.93 -10.01 -3.77
CA THR A 71 3.82 -10.82 -4.99
C THR A 71 3.44 -9.99 -6.20
N ILE A 72 2.43 -9.12 -6.08
CA ILE A 72 1.96 -8.28 -7.18
C ILE A 72 3.03 -7.25 -7.57
N LEU A 73 3.65 -6.60 -6.59
CA LEU A 73 4.71 -5.62 -6.83
C LEU A 73 5.96 -6.25 -7.44
N LYS A 74 6.39 -7.43 -6.96
CA LYS A 74 7.47 -8.20 -7.58
C LYS A 74 7.17 -8.55 -9.03
N LYS A 75 5.92 -8.91 -9.35
CA LYS A 75 5.46 -9.17 -10.71
C LYS A 75 5.56 -7.93 -11.61
N ASP A 76 5.36 -6.75 -11.05
CA ASP A 76 5.51 -5.45 -11.73
C ASP A 76 6.99 -4.96 -11.75
N ASN A 77 7.96 -5.85 -11.47
CA ASN A 77 9.40 -5.54 -11.39
C ASN A 77 9.79 -4.52 -10.32
N ILE A 78 8.95 -4.33 -9.29
CA ILE A 78 9.29 -3.49 -8.15
C ILE A 78 10.18 -4.27 -7.19
N PRO A 79 11.37 -3.76 -6.85
CA PRO A 79 12.24 -4.38 -5.88
C PRO A 79 11.72 -4.09 -4.47
N VAL A 80 10.61 -4.74 -4.06
CA VAL A 80 10.07 -4.64 -2.70
C VAL A 80 10.33 -5.94 -1.94
N SER A 81 10.78 -5.81 -0.68
CA SER A 81 11.11 -6.93 0.20
C SER A 81 10.34 -6.88 1.52
N SER A 82 9.85 -5.71 1.93
CA SER A 82 9.04 -5.58 3.15
C SER A 82 8.06 -4.42 3.03
N ILE A 83 6.95 -4.51 3.76
CA ILE A 83 5.92 -3.48 3.79
C ILE A 83 5.90 -2.87 5.19
N PHE A 84 6.07 -1.56 5.27
CA PHE A 84 6.03 -0.78 6.49
C PHE A 84 4.73 0.00 6.55
N LEU A 85 3.85 -0.41 7.46
CA LEU A 85 2.61 0.29 7.73
C LEU A 85 2.83 1.27 8.89
N ASN A 86 2.73 2.56 8.58
CA ASN A 86 2.77 3.69 9.50
C ASN A 86 1.37 4.24 9.75
N TYR A 87 1.23 5.08 10.77
CA TYR A 87 -0.01 5.79 11.04
C TYR A 87 0.03 7.15 10.38
N LYS A 88 -1.09 7.59 9.81
CA LYS A 88 -1.24 9.00 9.47
C LYS A 88 -1.15 9.78 10.77
N SER A 89 -0.05 10.50 10.99
CA SER A 89 0.15 11.33 12.18
C SER A 89 -0.84 12.49 12.14
N SER A 90 -2.07 12.25 12.58
CA SER A 90 -3.01 13.30 12.94
C SER A 90 -3.75 12.86 14.19
N LYS A 91 -3.13 13.24 15.31
CA LYS A 91 -3.55 13.21 16.72
C LYS A 91 -3.26 11.94 17.53
N PRO A 92 -2.67 12.08 18.74
CA PRO A 92 -2.54 10.99 19.68
C PRO A 92 -3.91 10.75 20.33
N GLN A 93 -4.66 9.75 19.89
CA GLN A 93 -5.86 9.31 20.61
C GLN A 93 -5.43 8.28 21.67
N LYS A 94 -5.23 8.76 22.91
CA LYS A 94 -5.36 7.93 24.10
C LYS A 94 -6.77 7.35 24.16
N ASN A 95 -6.88 6.08 24.56
CA ASN A 95 -7.98 5.38 25.26
C ASN A 95 -7.93 3.90 24.82
N HIS A 96 -8.03 2.88 25.67
CA HIS A 96 -8.11 2.73 27.11
C HIS A 96 -7.69 1.26 27.37
#